data_AF-A0ABD0Q0Z5-F1
#
_entry.id   AF-A0ABD0Q0Z5-F1
#
_cell.length_a   1.000
_cell.length_b   1.000
_cell.length_c   1.000
_cell.angle_alpha   90.00
_cell.angle_beta   90.00
_cell.angle_gamma   90.00
#
_symmetry.space_group_name_H-M   'P 1'
#
loop_
_entity.id
_entity.type
_entity.pdbx_description
1 polymer ?
#
loop_
_entity_poly.entity_id
_entity_poly.type
_entity_poly.pdbx_seq_one_letter_code
_entity_poly.pdbx_strand_id
1 'polypeptide(L)'
;TFSENFSHTEKCQPCTPCSELTRMLTPCTDANDALCVCNYGFFFSNVTGRCEACTVCPMGQGVLGRCNFDRDTICEVCMEDTYSDQETSFDPCMPCTVCDQPEMELK
;
A
#
# COMPACT_ATOMS: atom_id res chain seq x y z
N THR A 1 -4.55 26.44 -10.54
CA THR A 1 -5.04 27.20 -9.36
C THR A 1 -6.48 26.80 -9.14
N PHE A 2 -6.96 26.81 -7.91
CA PHE A 2 -8.30 26.32 -7.55
C PHE A 2 -9.03 27.33 -6.66
N SER A 3 -10.35 27.18 -6.48
CA SER A 3 -11.13 27.89 -5.47
C SER A 3 -12.31 27.04 -5.02
N GLU A 4 -12.33 26.68 -3.73
CA GLU A 4 -13.41 25.88 -3.14
C GLU A 4 -14.66 26.72 -2.79
N ASN A 5 -14.52 28.04 -2.81
CA ASN A 5 -15.57 28.96 -2.40
C ASN A 5 -16.06 29.78 -3.59
N PHE A 6 -17.37 29.87 -3.76
CA PHE A 6 -17.97 30.71 -4.80
C PHE A 6 -17.90 32.17 -4.39
N SER A 7 -16.87 32.87 -4.87
CA SER A 7 -16.61 34.26 -4.54
C SER A 7 -16.28 35.08 -5.78
N HIS A 8 -16.81 36.31 -5.82
CA HIS A 8 -16.51 37.27 -6.90
C HIS A 8 -15.29 38.14 -6.59
N THR A 9 -14.72 38.03 -5.38
CA THR A 9 -13.62 38.87 -4.91
C THR A 9 -12.37 38.07 -4.53
N GLU A 10 -12.54 36.80 -4.17
CA GLU A 10 -11.40 35.95 -3.83
C GLU A 10 -10.65 35.51 -5.09
N LYS A 11 -9.32 35.49 -4.98
CA LYS A 11 -8.47 34.98 -6.04
C LYS A 11 -8.35 33.46 -5.91
N CYS A 12 -8.16 32.78 -7.03
CA CYS A 12 -7.81 31.37 -7.01
C CYS A 12 -6.50 31.14 -6.26
N GLN A 13 -6.47 30.09 -5.45
CA GLN A 13 -5.32 29.64 -4.69
C GLN A 13 -4.39 28.82 -5.60
N PRO A 14 -3.06 28.89 -5.38
CA PRO A 14 -2.13 27.98 -6.05
C PRO A 14 -2.39 26.54 -5.60
N CYS A 15 -2.27 25.59 -6.53
CA CYS A 15 -2.42 24.18 -6.20
C CYS A 15 -1.25 23.70 -5.35
N THR A 16 -1.52 22.85 -4.36
CA THR A 16 -0.48 22.22 -3.56
C THR A 16 0.25 21.14 -4.39
N PRO A 17 1.59 21.21 -4.53
CA PRO A 17 2.35 20.16 -5.19
C PRO A 17 2.54 18.95 -4.25
N CYS A 18 2.44 17.73 -4.78
CA CYS A 18 2.81 16.54 -4.01
C CYS A 18 4.34 16.43 -3.89
N SER A 19 4.83 16.13 -2.68
CA SER A 19 6.25 15.91 -2.36
C SER A 19 6.73 14.51 -2.78
N GLU A 20 8.05 14.25 -2.73
CA GLU A 20 8.66 13.01 -3.26
C GLU A 20 8.07 11.69 -2.72
N LEU A 21 7.68 11.65 -1.44
CA LEU A 21 7.09 10.46 -0.81
C LEU A 21 5.57 10.38 -0.93
N THR A 22 4.96 11.33 -1.65
CA THR A 22 3.53 11.40 -1.86
C THR A 22 3.19 11.35 -3.34
N ARG A 23 1.98 10.92 -3.65
CA ARG A 23 1.42 10.93 -4.99
C ARG A 23 0.06 11.59 -4.96
N MET A 24 -0.35 12.08 -6.12
CA MET A 24 -1.68 12.63 -6.33
C MET A 24 -2.72 11.49 -6.27
N LEU A 25 -3.68 11.60 -5.34
CA LEU A 25 -4.87 10.76 -5.32
C LEU A 25 -5.96 11.39 -6.19
N THR A 26 -6.18 12.70 -6.05
CA THR A 26 -7.04 13.48 -6.94
C THR A 26 -6.27 14.69 -7.48
N PRO A 27 -6.44 15.03 -8.77
CA PRO A 27 -5.79 16.19 -9.35
C PRO A 27 -6.38 17.50 -8.86
N CYS A 28 -5.56 18.55 -8.87
CA CYS A 28 -6.04 19.91 -8.69
C CYS A 28 -6.95 20.28 -9.87
N THR A 29 -8.13 20.80 -9.56
CA THR A 29 -9.07 21.34 -10.56
C THR A 29 -9.23 22.84 -10.33
N ASP A 30 -10.15 23.47 -11.05
CA ASP A 30 -10.56 24.86 -10.78
C ASP A 30 -11.40 24.98 -9.50
N ALA A 31 -12.06 23.90 -9.07
CA ALA A 31 -12.93 23.87 -7.89
C ALA A 31 -12.26 23.32 -6.62
N ASN A 32 -11.27 22.44 -6.72
CA ASN A 32 -10.65 21.79 -5.55
C ASN A 32 -9.12 21.69 -5.70
N ASP A 33 -8.41 21.68 -4.57
CA ASP A 33 -6.97 21.42 -4.56
C ASP A 33 -6.64 19.96 -4.92
N ALA A 34 -5.37 19.69 -5.21
CA ALA A 34 -4.86 18.33 -5.29
C ALA A 34 -4.86 17.66 -3.90
N LEU A 35 -5.30 16.40 -3.85
CA LEU A 35 -5.16 15.57 -2.66
C LEU A 35 -3.93 14.68 -2.82
N CYS A 36 -2.94 14.85 -1.94
CA CYS A 36 -1.72 14.04 -1.93
C CYS A 36 -1.80 12.97 -0.84
N VAL A 37 -1.39 11.75 -1.17
CA VAL A 37 -1.34 10.59 -0.25
C VAL A 37 0.01 9.89 -0.36
N CYS A 38 0.36 9.00 0.57
CA CYS A 38 1.62 8.27 0.48
C CYS A 38 1.77 7.51 -0.85
N ASN A 39 2.98 7.52 -1.38
CA ASN A 39 3.29 6.90 -2.66
C ASN A 39 3.15 5.36 -2.58
N TYR A 40 3.13 4.68 -3.72
CA TYR A 40 3.08 3.23 -3.75
C TYR A 40 4.27 2.62 -2.99
N GLY A 41 4.00 1.58 -2.21
CA GLY A 41 5.00 1.00 -1.30
C GLY A 41 5.16 1.79 0.01
N PHE A 42 4.34 2.80 0.27
CA PHE A 42 4.29 3.53 1.53
C PHE A 42 2.87 3.67 2.07
N PHE A 43 2.74 3.75 3.39
CA PHE A 43 1.51 4.07 4.10
C PHE A 43 1.72 5.25 5.05
N PHE A 44 0.66 5.97 5.38
CA PHE A 44 0.71 7.04 6.36
C PHE A 44 0.67 6.48 7.78
N SER A 45 1.77 6.63 8.53
CA SER A 45 1.83 6.21 9.93
C SER A 45 1.30 7.34 10.82
N ASN A 46 0.13 7.12 11.44
CA ASN A 46 -0.43 8.06 12.41
C ASN A 46 0.44 8.22 13.68
N VAL A 47 1.37 7.28 13.92
CA VAL A 47 2.29 7.31 15.06
C VAL A 47 3.44 8.28 14.81
N THR A 48 4.02 8.26 13.60
CA THR A 48 5.17 9.11 13.25
C THR A 48 4.78 10.34 12.43
N GLY A 49 3.54 10.42 11.93
CA GLY A 49 3.01 11.53 11.14
C GLY A 49 3.62 11.63 9.74
N ARG A 50 4.17 10.54 9.20
CA ARG A 50 4.87 10.51 7.91
C ARG A 50 4.55 9.26 7.11
N CYS A 51 4.89 9.29 5.83
CA CYS A 51 4.87 8.11 4.97
C CYS A 51 6.01 7.16 5.33
N GLU A 52 5.68 5.92 5.66
CA GLU A 52 6.62 4.85 6.00
C GLU A 52 6.50 3.72 4.99
N ALA A 53 7.61 3.02 4.74
CA ALA A 53 7.62 1.92 3.79
C ALA A 53 6.71 0.80 4.30
N CYS A 54 5.95 0.19 3.39
CA CYS A 54 5.10 -0.95 3.71
C CYS A 54 5.95 -2.10 4.25
N THR A 55 5.43 -2.77 5.28
CA THR A 55 6.02 -4.00 5.82
C THR A 55 6.02 -5.09 4.74
N VAL A 56 7.14 -5.81 4.65
CA VAL A 56 7.29 -6.99 3.81
C VAL A 56 7.07 -8.21 4.70
N CYS A 57 6.18 -9.11 4.29
CA CYS A 57 5.94 -10.36 5.00
C CYS A 57 7.12 -11.30 4.75
N PRO A 58 7.78 -11.81 5.81
CA PRO A 58 8.91 -12.71 5.68
C PRO A 58 8.47 -14.09 5.15
N MET A 59 9.44 -14.92 4.77
CA MET A 59 9.20 -16.32 4.42
C MET A 59 8.40 -17.04 5.53
N GLY A 60 7.44 -17.87 5.13
CA GLY A 60 6.47 -18.50 6.04
C GLY A 60 5.30 -17.59 6.45
N GLN A 61 5.27 -16.32 6.03
CA GLN A 61 4.13 -15.42 6.15
C GLN A 61 3.66 -14.94 4.79
N GLY A 62 2.34 -14.81 4.65
CA GLY A 62 1.68 -14.27 3.47
C GLY A 62 0.95 -12.97 3.78
N VAL A 63 0.61 -12.21 2.75
CA VAL A 63 -0.18 -10.98 2.85
C VAL A 63 -1.65 -11.31 3.05
N LEU A 64 -2.16 -11.03 4.25
CA LEU A 64 -3.59 -11.03 4.56
C LEU A 64 -4.25 -9.72 4.13
N GLY A 65 -3.56 -8.60 4.35
CA GLY A 65 -4.04 -7.27 4.04
C GLY A 65 -3.00 -6.49 3.26
N ARG A 66 -3.33 -6.07 2.05
CA ARG A 66 -2.41 -5.26 1.24
C ARG A 66 -2.21 -3.88 1.83
N CYS A 67 -0.96 -3.43 1.78
CA CYS A 67 -0.60 -2.06 2.05
C CYS A 67 -1.36 -1.10 1.13
N ASN A 68 -1.73 0.05 1.68
CA ASN A 68 -2.34 1.15 0.95
C ASN A 68 -1.80 2.47 1.52
N PHE A 69 -2.15 3.60 0.91
CA PHE A 69 -1.64 4.89 1.34
C PHE A 69 -2.00 5.26 2.79
N ASP A 70 -3.00 4.60 3.39
CA ASP A 70 -3.55 4.84 4.73
C ASP A 70 -3.32 3.70 5.73
N ARG A 71 -2.77 2.56 5.29
CA ARG A 71 -2.54 1.40 6.18
C ARG A 71 -1.38 0.54 5.70
N ASP A 72 -0.65 -0.04 6.65
CA ASP A 72 0.45 -0.95 6.38
C ASP A 72 -0.03 -2.31 5.84
N THR A 73 0.90 -3.10 5.32
CA THR A 73 0.72 -4.54 5.06
C THR A 73 0.37 -5.26 6.36
N ILE A 74 -0.61 -6.16 6.29
CA ILE A 74 -0.94 -7.10 7.36
C ILE A 74 -0.49 -8.49 6.91
N CYS A 75 0.44 -9.07 7.66
CA CYS A 75 0.96 -10.41 7.42
C CYS A 75 0.23 -11.45 8.28
N GLU A 76 0.08 -12.66 7.74
CA GLU A 76 -0.39 -13.84 8.47
C GLU A 76 0.61 -14.98 8.34
N VAL A 77 0.67 -15.83 9.37
CA VAL A 77 1.47 -17.07 9.31
C VAL A 77 0.75 -18.07 8.44
N CYS A 78 1.48 -18.69 7.50
CA CYS A 78 0.90 -19.74 6.66
C CYS A 78 0.59 -20.97 7.51
N MET A 79 -0.67 -21.41 7.45
CA MET A 79 -1.18 -22.59 8.15
C MET A 79 -0.80 -23.88 7.40
N GLU A 80 -1.11 -25.02 7.99
CA GLU A 80 -1.02 -26.32 7.32
C GLU A 80 -1.68 -26.25 5.93
N ASP A 81 -1.09 -26.95 4.96
CA ASP A 81 -1.47 -26.96 3.54
C ASP A 81 -1.26 -25.63 2.78
N THR A 82 -0.60 -24.63 3.37
CA THR A 82 -0.20 -23.39 2.67
C THR A 82 1.26 -23.02 2.92
N TYR A 83 1.85 -22.23 2.02
CA TYR A 83 3.25 -21.82 2.12
C TYR A 83 3.48 -20.40 1.55
N SER A 84 4.59 -19.80 1.95
CA SER A 84 5.17 -18.58 1.37
C SER A 84 6.69 -18.76 1.36
N ASP A 85 7.27 -18.86 0.17
CA ASP A 85 8.69 -19.18 -0.05
C ASP A 85 9.55 -17.94 -0.35
N GLN A 86 8.96 -16.75 -0.28
CA GLN A 86 9.64 -15.49 -0.55
C GLN A 86 9.20 -14.39 0.42
N GLU A 87 10.06 -13.38 0.59
CA GLU A 87 9.64 -12.15 1.23
C GLU A 87 8.74 -11.36 0.28
N THR A 88 7.52 -11.02 0.70
CA THR A 88 6.52 -10.41 -0.18
C THR A 88 5.70 -9.34 0.52
N SER A 89 5.38 -8.27 -0.21
CA SER A 89 4.41 -7.25 0.21
C SER A 89 3.09 -7.35 -0.55
N PHE A 90 2.91 -8.40 -1.35
CA PHE A 90 1.73 -8.57 -2.20
C PHE A 90 1.08 -9.96 -2.16
N ASP A 91 1.88 -11.01 -2.02
CA ASP A 91 1.43 -12.39 -2.22
C ASP A 91 0.86 -12.98 -0.92
N PRO A 92 -0.32 -13.62 -0.95
CA PRO A 92 -0.87 -14.35 0.19
C PRO A 92 -0.16 -15.69 0.37
N CYS A 93 -0.51 -16.42 1.44
CA CYS A 93 -0.10 -17.82 1.57
C CYS A 93 -0.70 -18.65 0.43
N MET A 94 0.16 -19.36 -0.31
CA MET A 94 -0.21 -20.15 -1.47
C MET A 94 -0.51 -21.60 -1.05
N PRO A 95 -1.51 -22.27 -1.67
CA PRO A 95 -1.81 -23.65 -1.32
C PRO A 95 -0.65 -24.58 -1.75
N CYS A 96 -0.33 -25.55 -0.91
CA CYS A 96 0.61 -26.62 -1.26
C CYS A 96 0.04 -27.46 -2.41
N THR A 97 0.89 -27.79 -3.39
CA THR A 97 0.52 -28.72 -4.45
C THR A 97 0.55 -30.15 -3.91
N VAL A 98 -0.50 -30.93 -4.15
CA VAL A 98 -0.50 -32.37 -3.86
C VAL A 98 0.34 -33.06 -4.93
N CYS A 99 1.40 -33.76 -4.52
CA CYS A 99 2.18 -34.59 -5.42
C CYS A 99 1.38 -35.85 -5.76
N ASP A 100 1.05 -36.06 -7.05
CA ASP A 100 0.36 -37.28 -7.53
C ASP A 100 1.25 -38.54 -7.53
N GLN A 101 2.46 -38.47 -6.96
CA GLN A 101 3.39 -39.60 -6.86
C GLN A 101 4.11 -39.62 -5.50
N PRO A 102 4.15 -40.78 -4.81
CA PRO A 102 4.87 -40.93 -3.56
C PRO A 102 6.33 -41.25 -3.87
N GLU A 103 7.17 -40.26 -4.17
CA GLU A 103 8.63 -40.44 -4.13
C GLU A 103 9.34 -39.08 -4.29
N MET A 104 9.83 -38.56 -3.18
CA MET A 104 11.26 -38.33 -2.93
C MET A 104 11.39 -37.64 -1.57
N GLU A 105 11.60 -38.41 -0.51
CA GLU A 105 12.28 -37.88 0.67
C GLU A 105 13.65 -37.40 0.21
N LEU A 106 13.92 -36.09 0.28
CA LEU A 106 15.28 -35.58 0.13
C LEU A 106 16.10 -36.11 1.32
N LYS A 107 16.95 -37.10 1.05
CA LYS A 107 17.90 -37.66 2.00
C LYS A 107 19.16 -36.80 2.11
#